data_AF-A0A7L4RK29-F1
#
_entry.id   AF-A0A7L4RK29-F1
#
_cell.length_a   1.000
_cell.length_b   1.000
_cell.length_c   1.000
_cell.angle_alpha   90.00
_cell.angle_beta   90.00
_cell.angle_gamma   90.00
#
_symmetry.space_group_name_H-M   'P 1'
#
loop_
_entity.id
_entity.type
_entity.pdbx_description
1 polymer ?
#
loop_
_entity_poly.entity_id
_entity_poly.type
_entity_poly.pdbx_seq_one_letter_code
_entity_poly.pdbx_strand_id
1 'polypeptide(L)' 'MGMLIGIAIIAIVAIAAIVMLSISPQPKEETVKIGILTPLTGSLAEYGYNAKRGIELAAGEINKNGGINGKQIQLFFED' A
#
# COMPACT_ATOMS: atom_id res chain seq x y z
N MET A 1 41.81 24.78 -21.70
CA MET A 1 41.56 23.48 -21.04
C MET A 1 40.74 23.62 -19.75
N GLY A 2 41.10 24.49 -18.80
CA GLY A 2 40.39 24.63 -17.51
C GLY A 2 38.91 25.07 -17.59
N MET A 3 38.55 25.95 -18.53
CA MET A 3 37.17 26.44 -18.68
C MET A 3 36.18 25.34 -19.14
N LEU A 4 36.62 24.44 -20.03
CA LEU A 4 35.83 23.30 -20.50
C LEU A 4 35.57 22.28 -19.37
N ILE A 5 36.57 22.05 -18.52
CA ILE A 5 36.44 21.16 -17.35
C ILE A 5 35.44 21.73 -16.33
N GLY A 6 35.47 23.05 -16.09
CA GLY A 6 34.50 23.71 -15.20
C GLY A 6 33.06 23.60 -15.69
N ILE A 7 32.81 23.81 -16.99
CA ILE A 7 31.47 23.66 -17.59
C ILE A 7 31.00 22.21 -17.51
N ALA A 8 31.88 21.23 -17.74
CA ALA A 8 31.55 19.82 -17.63
C ALA A 8 31.13 19.42 -16.21
N ILE A 9 31.81 19.94 -15.18
CA ILE A 9 31.45 19.68 -13.78
C ILE A 9 30.08 20.26 -13.44
N ILE A 10 29.80 21.51 -13.86
CA ILE A 10 28.50 22.16 -13.63
C ILE A 10 27.38 21.37 -14.32
N ALA A 11 27.61 20.90 -15.55
CA ALA A 11 26.64 20.09 -16.28
C ALA A 11 26.35 18.75 -15.57
N ILE A 12 27.38 18.07 -15.06
CA ILE A 12 27.22 16.81 -14.31
C ILE A 12 26.41 17.03 -13.02
N VAL A 13 26.71 18.10 -12.28
CA VAL A 13 25.99 18.44 -11.04
C VAL A 13 24.53 18.79 -11.35
N ALA A 14 24.28 19.53 -12.43
CA ALA A 14 22.92 19.86 -12.86
C ALA A 14 22.12 18.61 -13.28
N ILE A 15 22.75 17.68 -14.01
CA ILE A 15 22.12 16.41 -14.41
C ILE A 15 21.82 15.55 -13.17
N ALA A 16 22.74 15.45 -12.21
CA ALA A 16 22.53 14.71 -10.97
C ALA A 16 21.35 15.29 -10.15
N ALA A 17 21.23 16.61 -10.08
CA ALA A 17 20.12 17.27 -9.40
C ALA A 17 18.76 16.97 -10.07
N ILE A 18 18.71 16.98 -11.42
CA ILE A 18 17.49 16.66 -12.18
C ILE A 18 17.06 15.19 -11.98
N VAL A 19 18.03 14.27 -11.93
CA VAL A 19 17.75 12.85 -11.66
C VAL A 19 17.18 12.65 -10.26
N MET A 20 17.73 13.34 -9.25
CA MET A 20 17.20 13.26 -7.88
C MET A 20 15.77 13.79 -7.75
N LEU A 21 15.42 14.86 -8.49
CA LEU A 21 14.06 15.40 -8.53
C LEU A 21 13.05 14.46 -9.20
N SER A 22 13.52 13.58 -10.09
CA SER A 22 12.66 12.63 -10.83
C SER A 22 12.29 11.38 -10.02
N ILE A 23 13.00 11.11 -8.91
CA ILE A 23 12.70 10.00 -7.99
C ILE A 23 11.84 10.55 -6.86
N SER A 24 10.64 11.03 -7.19
CA SER A 24 9.64 11.31 -6.18
C SER A 24 8.92 10.00 -5.83
N PRO A 25 8.93 9.56 -4.55
CA PRO A 25 8.13 8.42 -4.15
C PRO A 25 6.66 8.77 -4.40
N GLN A 26 6.05 8.10 -5.39
CA GLN A 26 4.62 8.17 -5.62
C GLN A 26 3.91 7.69 -4.35
N PRO A 27 2.84 8.37 -3.89
CA PRO A 27 2.03 7.86 -2.79
C PRO A 27 1.42 6.53 -3.24
N LYS A 28 2.02 5.43 -2.75
CA LYS A 28 1.56 4.08 -3.05
C LYS A 28 0.25 3.92 -2.30
N GLU A 29 -0.85 3.67 -3.01
CA GLU A 29 -2.12 3.36 -2.36
C GLU A 29 -1.92 2.16 -1.42
N GLU A 30 -2.00 2.42 -0.12
CA GLU A 30 -1.43 1.54 0.91
C GLU A 30 -2.33 0.34 1.23
N THR A 31 -3.60 0.38 0.82
CA THR A 31 -4.61 -0.58 1.24
C THR A 31 -5.50 -1.12 0.12
N VAL A 32 -5.99 -2.35 0.32
CA VAL A 32 -7.11 -2.95 -0.42
C VAL A 32 -8.31 -2.97 0.52
N LYS A 33 -9.34 -2.19 0.18
CA LYS A 33 -10.57 -2.10 0.97
C LYS A 33 -11.54 -3.19 0.54
N ILE A 34 -12.01 -3.96 1.51
CA ILE A 34 -12.98 -5.04 1.27
C ILE A 34 -14.19 -4.80 2.17
N GLY A 35 -15.37 -4.65 1.55
CA GLY A 35 -16.65 -4.63 2.24
C GLY A 35 -17.23 -6.04 2.34
N ILE A 36 -17.74 -6.40 3.51
CA ILE A 36 -18.34 -7.69 3.81
C ILE A 36 -19.72 -7.44 4.40
N LEU A 37 -20.74 -7.99 3.73
CA LEU A 37 -22.10 -8.06 4.25
C LEU A 37 -22.26 -9.42 4.93
N THR A 38 -22.55 -9.42 6.22
CA THR A 38 -22.69 -10.65 7.00
C THR A 38 -23.67 -10.42 8.15
N PRO A 39 -24.59 -11.36 8.46
CA PRO A 39 -25.56 -11.16 9.53
C PRO A 39 -24.84 -11.16 10.87
N LEU A 40 -24.71 -9.99 11.49
CA LEU A 40 -24.18 -9.81 12.83
C LEU A 40 -25.30 -9.71 13.87
N THR A 41 -26.55 -9.59 13.43
CA THR A 41 -27.74 -9.65 14.28
C THR A 41 -28.76 -10.69 13.82
N GLY A 42 -29.84 -10.87 14.59
CA GLY A 42 -30.91 -11.81 14.29
C GLY A 42 -30.56 -13.28 14.51
N SER A 43 -31.38 -14.18 13.95
CA SER A 43 -31.27 -15.63 14.15
C SER A 43 -30.01 -16.25 13.53
N LEU A 44 -29.33 -15.53 12.64
CA LEU A 44 -28.14 -16.00 11.93
C LEU A 44 -26.83 -15.35 12.43
N ALA A 45 -26.90 -14.52 13.49
CA ALA A 45 -25.76 -13.78 14.02
C ALA A 45 -24.54 -14.65 14.30
N GLU A 46 -24.73 -15.84 14.85
CA GLU A 46 -23.64 -16.76 15.17
C GLU A 46 -22.84 -17.17 13.92
N TYR A 47 -23.53 -17.42 12.80
CA TYR A 47 -22.88 -17.71 11.53
C TYR A 47 -22.06 -16.52 11.03
N GLY A 48 -22.60 -15.29 11.13
CA GLY A 48 -21.87 -14.11 10.70
C GLY A 48 -20.69 -13.76 11.59
N TYR A 49 -20.76 -13.99 12.91
CA TYR A 49 -19.60 -13.86 13.80
C TYR A 49 -18.51 -14.89 13.49
N ASN A 50 -18.89 -16.14 13.18
CA ASN A 50 -17.93 -17.16 12.78
C ASN A 50 -17.26 -16.80 11.45
N ALA A 51 -18.03 -16.32 10.46
CA ALA A 51 -17.49 -15.82 9.19
C ALA A 51 -16.55 -14.63 9.41
N LYS A 52 -16.95 -13.63 10.22
CA LYS A 52 -16.14 -12.45 10.55
C LYS A 52 -14.79 -12.85 11.12
N ARG A 53 -14.75 -13.73 12.12
CA ARG A 53 -13.49 -14.21 12.72
C ARG A 53 -12.59 -14.91 11.70
N GLY A 54 -13.17 -15.74 10.83
CA GLY A 54 -12.40 -16.41 9.77
C GLY A 54 -11.81 -15.44 8.76
N ILE A 55 -12.59 -14.42 8.35
CA ILE A 55 -12.15 -13.38 7.42
C ILE A 55 -11.05 -12.52 8.05
N GLU A 56 -11.20 -12.13 9.31
CA GLU A 56 -10.19 -11.36 10.06
C GLU A 56 -8.88 -12.14 10.23
N LEU A 57 -8.97 -13.44 10.52
CA LEU A 57 -7.80 -14.32 10.60
C LEU A 57 -7.05 -14.37 9.27
N ALA A 58 -7.77 -14.67 8.17
CA ALA A 58 -7.18 -14.76 6.85
C ALA A 58 -6.56 -13.43 6.38
N ALA A 59 -7.26 -12.31 6.59
CA ALA A 59 -6.73 -10.98 6.26
C ALA A 59 -5.48 -10.67 7.09
N GLY A 60 -5.47 -11.03 8.37
CA GLY A 60 -4.30 -10.89 9.24
C GLY A 60 -3.10 -11.67 8.75
N GLU A 61 -3.28 -12.93 8.33
CA GLU A 61 -2.22 -13.76 7.76
C GLU A 61 -1.68 -13.19 6.44
N ILE A 62 -2.55 -12.75 5.54
CA ILE A 62 -2.16 -12.13 4.26
C ILE A 62 -1.36 -10.85 4.52
N ASN A 63 -1.84 -10.00 5.43
CA ASN A 63 -1.17 -8.75 5.79
C ASN A 63 0.21 -8.97 6.40
N LYS A 64 0.35 -9.97 7.31
CA LYS A 64 1.65 -10.39 7.85
C LYS A 64 2.62 -10.86 6.78
N ASN A 65 2.11 -11.43 5.68
CA ASN A 65 2.90 -11.90 4.54
C ASN A 65 3.12 -10.84 3.45
N GLY A 66 2.91 -9.56 3.76
CA GLY A 66 3.17 -8.44 2.84
C GLY A 66 1.96 -7.96 2.05
N GLY A 67 0.77 -8.51 2.33
CA GLY A 67 -0.48 -8.06 1.70
C GLY A 67 -0.65 -8.51 0.25
N ILE A 68 -1.58 -7.88 -0.47
CA ILE A 68 -1.88 -8.18 -1.88
C ILE A 68 -1.12 -7.17 -2.74
N ASN A 69 -0.17 -7.62 -3.55
CA ASN A 69 0.70 -6.76 -4.35
C ASN A 69 1.41 -5.66 -3.51
N GLY A 70 1.73 -5.98 -2.26
CA GLY A 70 2.33 -5.03 -1.32
C GLY A 70 1.35 -4.01 -0.72
N LYS A 71 0.04 -4.24 -0.82
CA LYS A 71 -1.03 -3.42 -0.21
C LYS A 71 -1.71 -4.18 0.93
N GLN A 72 -1.98 -3.50 2.04
CA GLN A 72 -2.60 -4.11 3.23
C GLN A 72 -4.12 -4.22 3.08
N ILE A 73 -4.70 -5.34 3.47
CA ILE A 73 -6.15 -5.51 3.49
C ILE A 73 -6.75 -4.69 4.64
N GLN A 74 -7.78 -3.93 4.33
CA GLN A 74 -8.64 -3.23 5.29
C GLN A 74 -10.08 -3.76 5.14
N LEU A 75 -10.62 -4.33 6.22
CA LEU A 75 -11.94 -4.94 6.23
C LEU A 75 -12.99 -3.96 6.76
N PHE A 76 -14.16 -3.95 6.14
CA PHE A 76 -15.35 -3.23 6.57
C PHE A 76 -16.51 -4.22 6.64
N PHE A 77 -17.17 -4.28 7.79
CA PHE A 77 -18.31 -5.19 8.00
C PHE A 77 -19.57 -4.38 8.19
N GLU A 78 -20.63 -4.78 7.51
CA GLU A 78 -21.97 -4.26 7.70
C GLU A 78 -22.96 -5.43 7.87
N ASP A 79 -24.02 -5.18 8.63
CA ASP A 79 -25.11 -6.11 8.96
C ASP A 79 -26.32 -5.88 8.05
#